data_AF-A0A158FZ55-F1
#
_entry.id   AF-A0A158FZ55-F1
#
_cell.length_a   1.000
_cell.length_b   1.000
_cell.length_c   1.000
_cell.angle_alpha   90.00
_cell.angle_beta   90.00
_cell.angle_gamma   90.00
#
_symmetry.space_group_name_H-M   'P 1'
#
loop_
_entity.id
_entity.type
_entity.pdbx_description
1 polymer ?
#
loop_
_entity_poly.entity_id
_entity_poly.type
_entity_poly.pdbx_seq_one_letter_code
_entity_poly.pdbx_strand_id
1 'polypeptide(L)'
;MKRGHPVTMPQLLLLAGVSAHDPTTPPAGRRNAQRVLDVLLSLAASHGFVDCDRLRTLLQVQQHASPEATRLAHAALESVPGDAIQAAFDRAGLSGLIRRSA
;
A
#
# COMPACT_ATOMS: atom_id res chain seq x y z
N MET A 1 -8.95 -26.02 5.11
CA MET A 1 -8.46 -25.01 4.15
C MET A 1 -8.70 -23.63 4.75
N LYS A 2 -7.67 -22.94 5.25
CA LYS A 2 -7.82 -21.58 5.81
C LYS A 2 -8.06 -20.63 4.64
N ARG A 3 -9.28 -20.13 4.48
CA ARG A 3 -9.59 -19.04 3.54
C ARG A 3 -8.76 -17.84 3.97
N GLY A 4 -7.81 -17.41 3.14
CA GLY A 4 -7.07 -16.18 3.38
C GLY A 4 -8.07 -15.03 3.49
N HIS A 5 -8.01 -14.26 4.56
CA HIS A 5 -8.84 -13.06 4.65
C HIS A 5 -8.41 -12.10 3.52
N PRO A 6 -9.35 -11.50 2.79
CA PRO A 6 -8.99 -10.54 1.76
C PRO A 6 -8.25 -9.38 2.42
N VAL A 7 -7.00 -9.15 1.98
CA VAL A 7 -6.21 -8.00 2.41
C VAL A 7 -6.88 -6.75 1.86
N THR A 8 -7.28 -5.83 2.74
CA THR A 8 -7.86 -4.56 2.32
C THR A 8 -6.78 -3.64 1.74
N MET A 9 -7.17 -2.66 0.92
CA MET A 9 -6.17 -1.76 0.32
C MET A 9 -5.38 -0.95 1.36
N PRO A 10 -5.97 -0.46 2.47
CA PRO A 10 -5.20 0.13 3.57
C PRO A 10 -4.19 -0.84 4.20
N GLN A 11 -4.57 -2.11 4.38
CA GLN A 11 -3.64 -3.13 4.89
C GLN A 11 -2.51 -3.42 3.90
N LEU A 12 -2.81 -3.42 2.60
CA LEU A 12 -1.80 -3.56 1.56
C LEU A 12 -0.82 -2.38 1.55
N LEU A 13 -1.32 -1.15 1.74
CA LEU A 13 -0.49 0.05 1.85
C LEU A 13 0.47 -0.04 3.05
N LEU A 14 -0.03 -0.44 4.23
CA LEU A 14 0.78 -0.64 5.42
C LEU A 14 1.83 -1.75 5.19
N LEU A 15 1.42 -2.90 4.64
CA LEU A 15 2.32 -4.01 4.35
C LEU A 15 3.40 -3.62 3.34
N ALA A 16 3.05 -2.89 2.28
CA ALA A 16 3.99 -2.37 1.31
C ALA A 16 4.99 -1.41 1.95
N GLY A 17 4.54 -0.54 2.85
CA GLY A 17 5.42 0.32 3.66
C GLY A 17 6.43 -0.48 4.48
N VAL A 18 5.96 -1.50 5.20
CA VAL A 18 6.84 -2.39 5.99
C VAL A 18 7.84 -3.10 5.09
N SER A 19 7.37 -3.81 4.08
CA SER A 19 8.20 -4.62 3.21
C SER A 19 9.18 -3.78 2.38
N ALA A 20 8.91 -2.50 2.13
CA ALA A 20 9.86 -1.61 1.46
C ALA A 20 11.09 -1.29 2.32
N HIS A 21 10.92 -1.24 3.66
CA HIS A 21 11.95 -0.82 4.61
C HIS A 21 12.50 -1.94 5.51
N ASP A 22 11.89 -3.13 5.47
CA ASP A 22 12.35 -4.29 6.22
C ASP A 22 13.63 -4.89 5.60
N PRO A 23 14.76 -4.94 6.33
CA PRO A 23 16.01 -5.50 5.83
C PRO A 23 15.93 -7.02 5.58
N THR A 24 14.96 -7.72 6.15
CA THR A 24 14.73 -9.17 5.94
C THR A 24 13.98 -9.45 4.64
N THR A 25 13.32 -8.44 4.07
CA THR A 25 12.65 -8.58 2.77
C THR A 25 13.71 -8.63 1.65
N PRO A 26 13.67 -9.63 0.74
CA PRO A 26 14.61 -9.72 -0.36
C PRO A 26 14.64 -8.44 -1.23
N PRO A 27 15.77 -8.07 -1.86
CA PRO A 27 15.87 -6.83 -2.63
C PRO A 27 14.78 -6.66 -3.71
N ALA A 28 14.39 -7.74 -4.37
CA ALA A 28 13.28 -7.73 -5.33
C ALA A 28 11.92 -7.49 -4.65
N GLY A 29 11.70 -8.07 -3.47
CA GLY A 29 10.51 -7.84 -2.65
C GLY A 29 10.40 -6.37 -2.20
N ARG A 30 11.51 -5.78 -1.72
CA ARG A 30 11.54 -4.37 -1.32
C ARG A 30 11.20 -3.43 -2.47
N ARG A 31 11.75 -3.69 -3.67
CA ARG A 31 11.43 -2.92 -4.88
C ARG A 31 9.95 -3.03 -5.27
N ASN A 32 9.37 -4.22 -5.18
CA ASN A 32 7.95 -4.40 -5.47
C ASN A 32 7.07 -3.70 -4.44
N ALA A 33 7.43 -3.80 -3.16
CA ALA A 33 6.74 -3.12 -2.07
C ALA A 33 6.81 -1.59 -2.22
N GLN A 34 7.99 -1.06 -2.59
CA GLN A 34 8.17 0.36 -2.90
C GLN A 34 7.26 0.81 -4.04
N ARG A 35 7.16 0.02 -5.12
CA ARG A 35 6.26 0.33 -6.24
C ARG A 35 4.79 0.34 -5.84
N VAL A 36 4.35 -0.63 -5.04
CA VAL A 36 2.97 -0.68 -4.52
C VAL A 36 2.69 0.55 -3.64
N LEU A 37 3.61 0.87 -2.74
CA LEU A 37 3.54 2.05 -1.88
C LEU A 37 3.41 3.34 -2.71
N ASP A 38 4.27 3.51 -3.71
CA ASP A 38 4.28 4.70 -4.56
C ASP A 38 2.99 4.85 -5.36
N VAL A 39 2.51 3.77 -5.97
CA VAL A 39 1.25 3.76 -6.73
C VAL A 39 0.07 4.15 -5.85
N LEU A 40 -0.05 3.54 -4.66
CA LEU A 40 -1.16 3.82 -3.75
C LEU A 40 -1.12 5.24 -3.18
N LEU A 41 0.06 5.75 -2.82
CA LEU A 41 0.19 7.13 -2.33
C LEU A 41 -0.07 8.15 -3.44
N SER A 42 0.45 7.93 -4.65
CA SER A 42 0.17 8.81 -5.79
C SER A 42 -1.31 8.82 -6.15
N LEU A 43 -1.96 7.66 -6.09
CA LEU A 43 -3.39 7.56 -6.33
C LEU A 43 -4.18 8.29 -5.24
N ALA A 44 -3.87 8.08 -3.96
CA ALA A 44 -4.47 8.80 -2.85
C ALA A 44 -4.32 10.33 -3.02
N ALA A 45 -3.13 10.81 -3.40
CA ALA A 45 -2.86 12.22 -3.67
C ALA A 45 -3.75 12.78 -4.79
N SER A 46 -3.90 12.04 -5.90
CA SER A 46 -4.78 12.45 -7.01
C SER A 46 -6.27 12.50 -6.63
N HIS A 47 -6.65 11.80 -5.56
CA HIS A 47 -7.98 11.80 -4.95
C HIS A 47 -8.10 12.74 -3.74
N GLY A 48 -7.12 13.64 -3.53
CA GLY A 48 -7.20 14.72 -2.55
C GLY A 48 -6.60 14.40 -1.17
N PHE A 49 -5.94 13.25 -1.00
CA PHE A 49 -5.23 12.95 0.24
C PHE A 49 -3.95 13.79 0.35
N VAL A 50 -3.87 14.64 1.38
CA VAL A 50 -2.78 15.62 1.56
C VAL A 50 -1.65 15.13 2.47
N ASP A 51 -1.88 14.10 3.30
CA ASP A 51 -0.92 13.61 4.30
C ASP A 51 0.04 12.51 3.74
N CYS A 52 0.31 12.52 2.43
CA CYS A 52 1.16 11.51 1.78
C CYS A 52 2.55 11.42 2.39
N ASP A 53 3.23 12.56 2.57
CA ASP A 53 4.60 12.60 3.10
C ASP A 53 4.65 12.19 4.57
N ARG A 54 3.62 12.57 5.34
CA ARG A 54 3.47 12.17 6.75
C ARG A 54 3.31 10.66 6.86
N LEU A 55 2.41 10.06 6.07
CA LEU A 55 2.22 8.62 6.06
C LEU A 55 3.50 7.89 5.61
N ARG A 56 4.18 8.39 4.57
CA ARG A 56 5.45 7.83 4.09
C ARG A 56 6.53 7.84 5.19
N THR A 57 6.63 8.94 5.92
CA THR A 57 7.58 9.09 7.04
C THR A 57 7.28 8.07 8.14
N LEU A 58 6.02 7.90 8.55
CA LEU A 58 5.63 6.92 9.56
C LEU A 58 5.98 5.48 9.15
N LEU A 59 5.81 5.16 7.86
CA LEU A 59 6.15 3.85 7.32
C LEU A 59 7.67 3.62 7.26
N GLN A 60 8.45 4.65 6.96
CA GLN A 60 9.92 4.61 6.94
C GLN A 60 10.53 4.35 8.32
N VAL A 61 10.02 5.00 9.37
CA VAL A 61 10.53 4.83 10.75
C VAL A 61 9.99 3.58 11.45
N GLN A 62 9.48 2.61 10.67
CA GLN A 62 8.86 1.36 11.15
C GLN A 62 7.69 1.55 12.11
N GLN A 63 7.03 2.72 12.13
CA GLN A 63 5.82 2.97 12.91
C GLN A 63 4.53 2.54 12.17
N HIS A 64 4.65 1.55 11.29
CA HIS A 64 3.56 0.98 10.50
C HIS A 64 2.40 0.43 11.34
N ALA A 65 2.68 -0.09 12.54
CA ALA A 65 1.69 -0.60 13.48
C ALA A 65 1.12 0.49 14.41
N SER A 66 1.53 1.76 14.24
CA SER A 66 0.98 2.84 15.04
C SER A 66 -0.50 3.08 14.71
N PRO A 67 -1.31 3.49 15.69
CA PRO A 67 -2.70 3.89 15.45
C PRO A 67 -2.79 5.02 14.39
N GLU A 68 -1.78 5.89 14.36
CA GLU A 68 -1.72 7.00 13.42
C GLU A 68 -1.47 6.55 11.99
N ALA A 69 -0.48 5.66 11.76
CA ALA A 69 -0.21 5.12 10.44
C ALA A 69 -1.42 4.34 9.91
N THR A 70 -2.08 3.57 10.78
CA THR A 70 -3.31 2.83 10.42
C THR A 70 -4.43 3.80 10.02
N ARG A 71 -4.69 4.83 10.83
CA ARG A 71 -5.71 5.85 10.53
C ARG A 71 -5.42 6.57 9.21
N LEU A 72 -4.18 6.97 8.97
CA LEU A 72 -3.79 7.65 7.74
C LEU A 72 -3.87 6.72 6.52
N ALA A 73 -3.50 5.45 6.64
CA ALA A 73 -3.63 4.49 5.56
C ALA A 73 -5.11 4.22 5.18
N HIS A 74 -6.00 4.20 6.17
CA HIS A 74 -7.43 4.12 5.94
C HIS A 74 -7.94 5.38 5.24
N ALA A 75 -7.64 6.57 5.77
CA ALA A 75 -8.05 7.84 5.18
C ALA A 75 -7.53 8.02 3.75
N ALA A 76 -6.31 7.58 3.47
CA ALA A 76 -5.70 7.67 2.15
C ALA A 76 -6.52 6.96 1.06
N LEU A 77 -7.14 5.82 1.40
CA LEU A 77 -7.85 4.98 0.41
C LEU A 77 -9.37 4.98 0.57
N GLU A 78 -9.91 5.64 1.59
CA GLU A 78 -11.35 5.78 1.79
C GLU A 78 -12.04 6.52 0.62
N SER A 79 -11.36 7.53 0.06
CA SER A 79 -11.88 8.34 -1.05
C SER A 79 -11.48 7.82 -2.44
N VAL A 80 -10.80 6.67 -2.50
CA VAL A 80 -10.28 6.11 -3.76
C VAL A 80 -11.21 5.00 -4.26
N PRO A 81 -11.86 5.19 -5.43
CA PRO A 81 -12.71 4.15 -6.04
C PRO A 81 -11.92 2.87 -6.36
N GLY A 82 -12.53 1.71 -6.16
CA GLY A 82 -11.87 0.41 -6.38
C GLY A 82 -11.43 0.17 -7.83
N ASP A 83 -12.16 0.70 -8.80
CA ASP A 83 -11.80 0.68 -10.23
C ASP A 83 -10.58 1.56 -10.53
N ALA A 84 -10.46 2.72 -9.86
CA ALA A 84 -9.26 3.56 -9.95
C ALA A 84 -8.02 2.84 -9.39
N ILE A 85 -8.18 2.07 -8.31
CA ILE A 85 -7.11 1.21 -7.76
C ILE A 85 -6.73 0.15 -8.79
N GLN A 86 -7.69 -0.59 -9.34
CA GLN A 86 -7.42 -1.63 -10.34
C GLN A 86 -6.68 -1.04 -11.56
N ALA A 87 -7.15 0.09 -12.09
CA ALA A 87 -6.53 0.76 -13.22
C ALA A 87 -5.10 1.23 -12.92
N ALA A 88 -4.84 1.73 -11.70
CA ALA A 88 -3.51 2.14 -11.29
C ALA A 88 -2.54 0.94 -11.20
N PHE A 89 -3.01 -0.20 -10.68
CA PHE A 89 -2.21 -1.43 -10.63
C PHE A 89 -1.94 -2.00 -12.03
N ASP A 90 -2.92 -1.95 -12.93
CA ASP A 90 -2.77 -2.38 -14.32
C ASP A 90 -1.71 -1.53 -15.05
N ARG A 91 -1.78 -0.21 -14.93
CA ARG A 91 -0.79 0.71 -15.52
C ARG A 91 0.61 0.49 -14.95
N ALA A 92 0.72 0.14 -13.68
CA ALA A 92 1.99 -0.11 -13.02
C ALA A 92 2.54 -1.53 -13.27
N GLY A 93 1.82 -2.40 -13.99
CA GLY A 93 2.19 -3.80 -14.19
C GLY A 93 2.14 -4.63 -12.91
N LEU A 94 1.34 -4.20 -11.92
CA LEU A 94 1.22 -4.82 -10.60
C LEU A 94 0.00 -5.77 -10.49
N SER A 95 -0.82 -5.90 -11.53
CA SER A 95 -2.02 -6.78 -11.53
C SER A 95 -1.70 -8.25 -11.24
N GLY A 96 -0.50 -8.70 -11.59
CA GLY A 96 0.00 -10.04 -11.28
C GLY A 96 0.29 -10.27 -9.79
N LEU A 97 0.32 -9.22 -8.96
CA LEU A 97 0.41 -9.32 -7.50
C LEU A 97 -0.96 -9.54 -6.85
N ILE A 98 -2.04 -9.01 -7.44
CA ILE A 98 -3.41 -9.18 -6.93
C ILE A 98 -3.99 -10.55 -7.32
N ARG A 99 -3.69 -11.06 -8.53
CA ARG A 99 -4.27 -12.32 -9.04
C ARG A 99 -3.80 -13.62 -8.38
N ARG A 100 -2.78 -13.62 -7.53
CA ARG A 100 -2.24 -14.85 -6.91
C ARG A 100 -3.00 -15.34 -5.67
N SER A 101 -4.12 -14.71 -5.33
CA SER A 101 -4.92 -15.03 -4.14
C SER A 101 -6.35 -15.53 -4.45
N ALA A 102 -6.66 -15.79 -5.72
CA ALA A 102 -7.94 -16.37 -6.15
C ALA A 102 -7.80 -17.86 -6.45
#